data_AF-A0A957JH72-F1
#
_entry.id   AF-A0A957JH72-F1
#
_cell.length_a   1.000
_cell.length_b   1.000
_cell.length_c   1.000
_cell.angle_alpha   90.00
_cell.angle_beta   90.00
_cell.angle_gamma   90.00
#
_symmetry.space_group_name_H-M   'P 1'
#
loop_
_entity.id
_entity.type
_entity.pdbx_description
1 polymer ?
#
loop_
_entity_poly.entity_id
_entity_poly.type
_entity_poly.pdbx_seq_one_letter_code
_entity_poly.pdbx_strand_id
1 'polypeptide(L)'
;EGADKLPSLAEEVSRPGSLDHGTLSTGDVLRLQRTLGNRRVTSLLASQLTFSAARPGMIQLGKINPNSKYARKNRRKYQIYAIRHKATKKVAYVGQTVASVGYKNRFKQHLREKAWLSRKHYTITLLDSGSWTPFEANAFEQWYIDEYGGLGTLENKVLALTRAKYKLYRGLHGKGYQGPYNWRPKN
;
A
#
# COMPACT_ATOMS: atom_id res chain seq x y z
N GLU A 1 21.91 -29.62 -55.42
CA GLU A 1 20.67 -30.28 -55.00
C GLU A 1 20.63 -30.34 -53.49
N GLY A 2 19.45 -30.14 -52.88
CA GLY A 2 19.27 -30.10 -51.42
C GLY A 2 18.79 -28.73 -50.94
N ALA A 3 17.57 -28.38 -51.30
CA ALA A 3 16.84 -27.22 -50.82
C ALA A 3 16.07 -27.58 -49.55
N ASP A 4 16.27 -26.84 -48.46
CA ASP A 4 15.25 -26.66 -47.43
C ASP A 4 14.97 -25.17 -47.28
N LYS A 5 13.98 -24.74 -48.07
CA LYS A 5 13.34 -23.44 -47.95
C LYS A 5 12.31 -23.53 -46.82
N LEU A 6 12.56 -22.80 -45.74
CA LEU A 6 11.52 -22.44 -44.76
C LEU A 6 10.47 -21.56 -45.46
N PRO A 7 9.16 -21.88 -45.40
CA PRO A 7 8.14 -20.90 -45.77
C PRO A 7 7.90 -19.93 -44.61
N SER A 8 8.13 -18.65 -44.90
CA SER A 8 7.46 -17.53 -44.27
C SER A 8 5.98 -17.51 -44.66
N LEU A 9 5.08 -17.33 -43.71
CA LEU A 9 3.75 -16.79 -43.97
C LEU A 9 3.32 -15.94 -42.77
N ALA A 10 3.35 -14.64 -43.01
CA ALA A 10 2.70 -13.62 -42.20
C ALA A 10 1.20 -13.58 -42.53
N GLU A 11 0.41 -13.10 -41.56
CA GLU A 11 -0.95 -12.56 -41.66
C GLU A 11 -2.04 -13.60 -42.02
N GLU A 12 -3.22 -13.67 -41.42
CA GLU A 12 -4.14 -12.71 -40.79
C GLU A 12 -5.25 -13.62 -40.15
N VAL A 13 -5.94 -13.38 -39.03
CA VAL A 13 -7.06 -12.45 -38.82
C VAL A 13 -7.59 -12.63 -37.37
N SER A 14 -7.72 -11.51 -36.66
CA SER A 14 -8.67 -11.11 -35.59
C SER A 14 -9.49 -12.14 -34.76
N ARG A 15 -9.39 -12.05 -33.41
CA ARG A 15 -10.38 -11.45 -32.46
C ARG A 15 -10.06 -11.78 -30.98
N PRO A 16 -10.58 -11.01 -29.99
CA PRO A 16 -9.98 -10.83 -28.67
C PRO A 16 -10.52 -11.79 -27.61
N GLY A 17 -9.66 -12.26 -26.70
CA GLY A 17 -10.10 -13.04 -25.55
C GLY A 17 -8.99 -13.28 -24.52
N SER A 18 -9.25 -12.83 -23.29
CA SER A 18 -8.65 -13.29 -22.03
C SER A 18 -7.12 -13.13 -21.84
N LEU A 19 -6.74 -12.12 -21.04
CA LEU A 19 -5.48 -12.15 -20.31
C LEU A 19 -5.59 -13.23 -19.22
N ASP A 20 -5.09 -14.43 -19.52
CA ASP A 20 -4.92 -15.49 -18.53
C ASP A 20 -3.91 -15.05 -17.47
N HIS A 21 -4.42 -14.84 -16.25
CA HIS A 21 -3.61 -14.70 -15.05
C HIS A 21 -2.96 -16.05 -14.73
N GLY A 22 -1.73 -16.24 -15.19
CA GLY A 22 -0.92 -17.42 -14.89
C GLY A 22 -0.89 -17.72 -13.39
N THR A 23 -1.55 -18.81 -13.01
CA THR A 23 -1.50 -19.39 -11.67
C THR A 23 -0.30 -20.31 -11.61
N LEU A 24 0.64 -20.07 -10.69
CA LEU A 24 1.74 -20.99 -10.44
C LEU A 24 1.17 -22.31 -9.90
N SER A 25 1.53 -23.42 -10.52
CA SER A 25 1.08 -24.73 -10.07
C SER A 25 1.79 -25.11 -8.76
N THR A 26 1.21 -26.04 -8.00
CA THR A 26 1.84 -26.61 -6.81
C THR A 26 3.24 -27.18 -7.09
N GLY A 27 3.50 -27.63 -8.34
CA GLY A 27 4.81 -28.10 -8.79
C GLY A 27 5.86 -26.98 -8.88
N ASP A 28 5.46 -25.76 -9.24
CA ASP A 28 6.37 -24.62 -9.38
C ASP A 28 6.84 -24.11 -8.02
N VAL A 29 5.97 -24.17 -7.01
CA VAL A 29 6.27 -23.82 -5.61
C VAL A 29 7.27 -24.79 -4.99
N LEU A 30 7.11 -26.09 -5.24
CA LEU A 30 8.03 -27.13 -4.78
C LEU A 30 9.41 -27.03 -5.43
N ARG A 31 9.48 -26.62 -6.71
CA ARG A 31 10.74 -26.33 -7.40
C ARG A 31 11.46 -25.13 -6.76
N LEU A 32 10.75 -24.03 -6.49
CA LEU A 32 11.32 -22.84 -5.85
C LEU A 32 11.85 -23.10 -4.43
N GLN A 33 11.21 -23.99 -3.67
CA GLN A 33 11.69 -24.41 -2.34
C GLN A 33 13.03 -25.14 -2.39
N ARG A 34 13.27 -25.96 -3.42
CA ARG A 34 14.57 -26.63 -3.60
C ARG A 34 15.68 -25.67 -4.00
N THR A 35 15.38 -24.63 -4.79
CA THR A 35 16.39 -23.70 -5.32
C THR A 35 16.83 -22.64 -4.31
N LEU A 36 15.97 -22.21 -3.38
CA LEU A 36 16.21 -21.00 -2.57
C LEU A 36 16.54 -21.24 -1.08
N GLY A 37 16.51 -22.49 -0.60
CA GLY A 37 16.84 -22.82 0.77
C GLY A 37 15.78 -22.35 1.80
N ASN A 38 15.47 -23.23 2.75
CA ASN A 38 14.31 -23.16 3.64
C ASN A 38 14.13 -21.88 4.49
N ARG A 39 15.14 -21.01 4.62
CA ARG A 39 15.07 -19.84 5.52
C ARG A 39 14.63 -18.54 4.85
N ARG A 40 14.75 -18.38 3.53
CA ARG A 40 14.29 -17.16 2.82
C ARG A 40 12.88 -17.30 2.27
N VAL A 41 12.43 -18.53 2.02
CA VAL A 41 11.11 -18.81 1.47
C VAL A 41 10.01 -18.57 2.52
N THR A 42 10.29 -18.76 3.81
CA THR A 42 9.29 -18.59 4.88
C THR A 42 8.88 -17.13 5.14
N SER A 43 9.72 -16.12 4.91
CA SER A 43 9.31 -14.72 5.13
C SER A 43 8.55 -14.11 3.94
N LEU A 44 8.91 -14.49 2.72
CA LEU A 44 8.22 -14.09 1.49
C LEU A 44 6.91 -14.87 1.28
N LEU A 45 6.86 -16.15 1.66
CA LEU A 45 5.62 -16.92 1.58
C LEU A 45 4.69 -16.70 2.78
N ALA A 46 5.16 -16.43 4.01
CA ALA A 46 4.22 -16.11 5.10
C ALA A 46 3.49 -14.76 4.89
N SER A 47 4.07 -13.87 4.09
CA SER A 47 3.42 -12.61 3.68
C SER A 47 2.51 -12.76 2.45
N GLN A 48 2.60 -13.86 1.69
CA GLN A 48 1.76 -14.13 0.50
C GLN A 48 0.76 -15.31 0.64
N LEU A 49 1.01 -16.30 1.51
CA LEU A 49 0.23 -17.54 1.64
C LEU A 49 -0.64 -17.61 2.92
N THR A 50 -1.42 -16.57 3.17
CA THR A 50 -2.72 -16.75 3.89
C THR A 50 -3.90 -16.66 2.93
N PHE A 51 -3.67 -17.10 1.69
CA PHE A 51 -4.67 -17.22 0.64
C PHE A 51 -4.72 -18.66 0.13
N SER A 52 -5.33 -19.55 0.91
CA SER A 52 -5.82 -20.85 0.45
C SER A 52 -6.71 -21.41 1.57
N ALA A 53 -7.94 -21.87 1.40
CA ALA A 53 -8.74 -22.14 0.21
C ALA A 53 -10.20 -21.82 0.55
N ALA A 54 -10.84 -20.96 -0.22
CA ALA A 54 -12.30 -20.82 -0.20
C ALA A 54 -12.76 -20.57 -1.64
N ARG A 55 -13.78 -21.34 -2.03
CA ARG A 55 -14.55 -21.38 -3.28
C ARG A 55 -14.40 -20.18 -4.24
N PRO A 56 -14.44 -20.40 -5.57
CA PRO A 56 -14.40 -19.32 -6.56
C PRO A 56 -15.57 -18.37 -6.30
N GLY A 57 -15.27 -17.14 -5.87
CA GLY A 57 -16.26 -16.09 -5.59
C GLY A 57 -16.14 -15.40 -4.22
N MET A 58 -15.35 -15.92 -3.26
CA MET A 58 -15.17 -15.26 -1.96
C MET A 58 -13.70 -15.05 -1.61
N ILE A 59 -13.20 -13.83 -1.80
CA ILE A 59 -11.97 -13.36 -1.16
C ILE A 59 -12.21 -13.38 0.35
N GLN A 60 -11.75 -14.42 1.02
CA GLN A 60 -11.75 -14.47 2.48
C GLN A 60 -10.78 -13.38 2.94
N LEU A 61 -11.31 -12.22 3.33
CA LEU A 61 -10.55 -11.20 4.05
C LEU A 61 -9.89 -11.94 5.22
N GLY A 62 -8.56 -12.02 5.22
CA GLY A 62 -7.81 -12.83 6.19
C GLY A 62 -8.27 -12.53 7.62
N LYS A 63 -8.19 -13.52 8.52
CA LYS A 63 -8.67 -13.35 9.91
C LYS A 63 -8.05 -12.10 10.55
N ILE A 64 -8.88 -11.34 11.29
CA ILE A 64 -8.42 -10.18 12.05
C ILE A 64 -7.31 -10.63 12.99
N ASN A 65 -6.15 -9.97 12.90
CA ASN A 65 -5.07 -10.18 13.86
C ASN A 65 -5.25 -9.18 15.03
N PRO A 66 -5.57 -9.63 16.26
CA PRO A 66 -5.79 -8.74 17.40
C PRO A 66 -4.53 -7.95 17.80
N ASN A 67 -3.34 -8.45 17.46
CA ASN A 67 -2.07 -7.78 17.74
C ASN A 67 -1.71 -6.73 16.69
N SER A 68 -2.45 -6.64 15.59
CA SER A 68 -2.27 -5.60 14.58
C SER A 68 -2.51 -4.22 15.18
N LYS A 69 -1.69 -3.23 14.79
CA LYS A 69 -1.94 -1.83 15.15
C LYS A 69 -3.34 -1.36 14.73
N TYR A 70 -3.90 -1.95 13.67
CA TYR A 70 -5.24 -1.63 13.17
C TYR A 70 -6.38 -2.25 13.98
N ALA A 71 -6.10 -3.21 14.88
CA ALA A 71 -7.11 -3.74 15.80
C ALA A 71 -7.25 -2.88 17.07
N ARG A 72 -6.27 -1.99 17.33
CA ARG A 72 -6.23 -1.15 18.53
C ARG A 72 -7.31 -0.07 18.49
N LYS A 73 -8.16 -0.03 19.52
CA LYS A 73 -9.30 0.89 19.63
C LYS A 73 -9.02 2.15 20.45
N ASN A 74 -7.87 2.20 21.13
CA ASN A 74 -7.49 3.36 21.93
C ASN A 74 -7.19 4.55 21.02
N ARG A 75 -7.92 5.64 21.25
CA ARG A 75 -7.76 6.88 20.50
C ARG A 75 -6.60 7.69 21.08
N ARG A 76 -5.85 8.36 20.22
CA ARG A 76 -4.78 9.29 20.60
C ARG A 76 -4.89 10.53 19.73
N LYS A 77 -4.36 11.66 20.20
CA LYS A 77 -4.23 12.85 19.35
C LYS A 77 -3.17 12.59 18.28
N TYR A 78 -3.59 12.64 17.02
CA TYR A 78 -2.75 12.51 15.84
C TYR A 78 -2.75 13.80 15.04
N GLN A 79 -1.72 13.97 14.23
CA GLN A 79 -1.53 15.07 13.29
C GLN A 79 -1.16 14.48 11.94
N ILE A 80 -1.91 14.83 10.89
CA ILE A 80 -1.56 14.55 9.50
C ILE A 80 -0.85 15.78 8.95
N TYR A 81 0.22 15.57 8.20
CA TYR A 81 1.03 16.65 7.66
C TYR A 81 1.46 16.37 6.22
N ALA A 82 1.72 17.44 5.48
CA ALA A 82 2.36 17.40 4.17
C ALA A 82 3.74 18.04 4.23
N ILE A 83 4.68 17.47 3.49
CA ILE A 83 5.93 18.13 3.11
C ILE A 83 5.75 18.67 1.69
N ARG A 84 6.02 19.96 1.51
CA ARG A 84 5.81 20.68 0.25
C ARG A 84 7.11 21.27 -0.24
N HIS A 85 7.31 21.23 -1.55
CA HIS A 85 8.40 21.96 -2.18
C HIS A 85 8.11 23.46 -2.11
N LYS A 86 9.07 24.27 -1.66
CA LYS A 86 8.88 25.70 -1.37
C LYS A 86 8.58 26.52 -2.62
N ALA A 87 9.23 26.21 -3.74
CA ALA A 87 9.09 26.97 -4.98
C ALA A 87 7.78 26.60 -5.71
N THR A 88 7.51 25.32 -5.89
CA THR A 88 6.39 24.83 -6.71
C THR A 88 5.11 24.62 -5.89
N LYS A 89 5.18 24.68 -4.56
CA LYS A 89 4.10 24.38 -3.60
C LYS A 89 3.51 22.97 -3.69
N LYS A 90 4.02 22.13 -4.60
CA LYS A 90 3.62 20.73 -4.77
C LYS A 90 3.89 19.93 -3.49
N VAL A 91 2.93 19.09 -3.13
CA VAL A 91 3.09 18.10 -2.06
C VAL A 91 4.04 17.03 -2.57
N ALA A 92 5.11 16.79 -1.82
CA ALA A 92 6.07 15.73 -2.09
C ALA A 92 5.83 14.51 -1.19
N TYR A 93 5.28 14.70 0.00
CA TYR A 93 5.11 13.61 0.96
C TYR A 93 3.97 13.91 1.92
N VAL A 94 3.19 12.90 2.27
CA VAL A 94 2.18 12.94 3.33
C VAL A 94 2.58 11.97 4.43
N GLY A 95 2.42 12.40 5.68
CA GLY A 95 2.65 11.53 6.81
C GLY A 95 1.77 11.85 8.00
N GLN A 96 1.87 11.01 9.02
CA GLN A 96 1.21 11.23 10.30
C GLN A 96 2.20 11.11 11.46
N THR A 97 1.81 11.72 12.59
CA THR A 97 2.48 11.52 13.88
C THR A 97 1.50 11.66 15.02
N VAL A 98 1.82 11.09 16.18
CA VAL A 98 1.14 11.46 17.42
C VAL A 98 1.48 12.90 17.79
N ALA A 99 0.51 13.63 18.34
CA ALA A 99 0.63 15.05 18.65
C ALA A 99 1.70 15.35 19.72
N SER A 100 1.96 14.40 20.63
CA SER A 100 3.02 14.53 21.64
C SER A 100 4.43 14.59 21.03
N VAL A 101 4.63 14.00 19.85
CA VAL A 101 5.87 14.15 19.09
C VAL A 101 5.84 15.47 18.30
N GLY A 102 4.72 15.75 17.64
CA GLY A 102 4.50 16.97 16.87
C GLY A 102 5.08 16.90 15.45
N TYR A 103 4.30 17.35 14.45
CA TYR A 103 4.69 17.26 13.03
C TYR A 103 6.01 17.99 12.71
N LYS A 104 6.28 19.13 13.36
CA LYS A 104 7.55 19.88 13.17
C LYS A 104 8.77 19.07 13.63
N ASN A 105 8.67 18.30 14.71
CA ASN A 105 9.76 17.43 15.15
C ASN A 105 9.91 16.23 14.22
N ARG A 106 8.79 15.69 13.72
CA ARG A 106 8.82 14.64 12.70
C ARG A 106 9.49 15.12 11.40
N PHE A 107 9.33 16.39 11.04
CA PHE A 107 10.09 16.99 9.93
C PHE A 107 11.60 17.04 10.19
N LYS A 108 12.03 17.45 11.40
CA LYS A 108 13.45 17.42 11.77
C LYS A 108 14.03 16.02 11.69
N GLN A 109 13.25 15.01 12.05
CA GLN A 109 13.65 13.61 11.90
C GLN A 109 13.76 13.19 10.43
N HIS A 110 12.76 13.51 9.61
CA HIS A 110 12.81 13.22 8.17
C HIS A 110 14.00 13.88 7.48
N LEU A 111 14.37 15.11 7.87
CA LEU A 111 15.56 15.80 7.34
C LEU A 111 16.87 15.04 7.61
N ARG A 112 16.91 14.16 8.61
CA ARG A 112 18.08 13.30 8.90
C ARG A 112 18.00 11.94 8.21
N GLU A 113 16.79 11.44 7.98
CA GLU A 113 16.55 10.07 7.49
C GLU A 113 16.30 9.99 5.97
N LYS A 114 15.91 11.10 5.33
CA LYS A 114 15.50 11.14 3.91
C LYS A 114 16.51 11.95 3.11
N ALA A 115 17.36 11.27 2.35
CA ALA A 115 18.39 11.91 1.53
C ALA A 115 17.86 12.94 0.51
N TRP A 116 16.66 12.73 -0.03
CA TRP A 116 16.02 13.66 -0.98
C TRP A 116 15.48 14.93 -0.31
N LEU A 117 15.36 14.95 1.03
CA LEU A 117 14.69 16.02 1.75
C LEU A 117 15.69 17.04 2.31
N SER A 118 15.56 18.30 1.90
CA SER A 118 16.36 19.42 2.41
C SER A 118 15.50 20.58 2.91
N ARG A 119 15.89 21.19 4.03
CA ARG A 119 15.22 22.37 4.60
C ARG A 119 15.29 23.58 3.67
N LYS A 120 16.28 23.65 2.77
CA LYS A 120 16.39 24.70 1.76
C LYS A 120 15.22 24.66 0.78
N HIS A 121 14.82 23.47 0.36
CA HIS A 121 13.85 23.26 -0.72
C HIS A 121 12.46 22.89 -0.23
N TYR A 122 12.30 22.42 1.01
CA TYR A 122 11.04 21.90 1.51
C TYR A 122 10.58 22.56 2.81
N THR A 123 9.27 22.58 2.99
CA THR A 123 8.59 23.00 4.22
C THR A 123 7.57 21.93 4.64
N ILE A 124 7.13 21.96 5.90
CA ILE A 124 6.09 21.09 6.41
C ILE A 124 4.86 21.91 6.81
N THR A 125 3.67 21.40 6.50
CA THR A 125 2.37 21.98 6.85
C THR A 125 1.52 20.95 7.57
N LEU A 126 0.86 21.35 8.66
CA LEU A 126 -0.22 20.56 9.24
C LEU A 126 -1.40 20.55 8.26
N LEU A 127 -1.97 19.38 8.03
CA LEU A 127 -3.15 19.21 7.18
C LEU A 127 -4.40 19.01 8.03
N ASP A 128 -4.30 18.14 9.03
CA ASP A 128 -5.41 17.80 9.91
C ASP A 128 -4.89 17.34 11.28
N SER A 129 -5.74 17.40 12.29
CA SER A 129 -5.45 16.84 13.60
C SER A 129 -6.73 16.42 14.29
N GLY A 130 -6.69 15.28 14.97
CA GLY A 130 -7.85 14.76 15.66
C GLY A 130 -7.48 13.66 16.64
N SER A 131 -8.45 13.31 17.49
CA SER A 131 -8.34 12.13 18.34
C SER A 131 -8.81 10.91 17.55
N TRP A 132 -7.87 10.05 17.14
CA TRP A 132 -8.14 8.91 16.25
C TRP A 132 -7.52 7.62 16.78
N THR A 133 -8.10 6.49 16.40
CA THR A 133 -7.39 5.20 16.51
C THR A 133 -6.24 5.13 15.51
N PRO A 134 -5.26 4.22 15.66
CA PRO A 134 -4.21 4.04 14.66
C PRO A 134 -4.75 3.65 13.28
N PHE A 135 -5.91 2.98 13.22
CA PHE A 135 -6.58 2.66 11.97
C PHE A 135 -7.13 3.91 11.29
N GLU A 136 -7.90 4.71 12.02
CA GLU A 136 -8.48 5.95 11.51
C GLU A 136 -7.39 6.93 11.07
N ALA A 137 -6.33 7.11 11.87
CA ALA A 137 -5.20 7.98 11.50
C ALA A 137 -4.53 7.54 10.18
N ASN A 138 -4.36 6.24 9.98
CA ASN A 138 -3.84 5.70 8.71
C ASN A 138 -4.85 5.83 7.55
N ALA A 139 -6.16 5.85 7.82
CA ALA A 139 -7.18 6.13 6.81
C ALA A 139 -7.14 7.61 6.39
N PHE A 140 -6.99 8.55 7.33
CA PHE A 140 -6.75 9.97 7.04
C PHE A 140 -5.46 10.19 6.25
N GLU A 141 -4.35 9.57 6.68
CA GLU A 141 -3.08 9.63 5.95
C GLU A 141 -3.24 9.14 4.50
N GLN A 142 -3.91 8.00 4.30
CA GLN A 142 -4.13 7.45 2.97
C GLN A 142 -5.07 8.32 2.12
N TRP A 143 -6.11 8.92 2.72
CA TRP A 143 -6.98 9.86 2.00
C TRP A 143 -6.19 11.04 1.45
N TYR A 144 -5.33 11.66 2.26
CA TYR A 144 -4.49 12.77 1.79
C TYR A 144 -3.44 12.32 0.75
N ILE A 145 -2.93 11.10 0.85
CA ILE A 145 -2.09 10.53 -0.23
C ILE A 145 -2.88 10.48 -1.54
N ASP A 146 -4.10 9.93 -1.51
CA ASP A 146 -4.97 9.84 -2.68
C ASP A 146 -5.37 11.22 -3.23
N GLU A 147 -5.68 12.17 -2.35
CA GLU A 147 -6.03 13.57 -2.68
C GLU A 147 -4.90 14.29 -3.42
N TYR A 148 -3.65 14.00 -3.05
CA TYR A 148 -2.47 14.58 -3.71
C TYR A 148 -1.91 13.72 -4.85
N GLY A 149 -2.74 12.86 -5.45
CA GLY A 149 -2.43 12.10 -6.66
C GLY A 149 -1.96 10.66 -6.45
N GLY A 150 -1.89 10.19 -5.20
CA GLY A 150 -1.54 8.82 -4.85
C GLY A 150 -0.03 8.57 -4.74
N LEU A 151 0.37 7.29 -4.66
CA LEU A 151 1.79 6.91 -4.50
C LEU A 151 2.66 7.27 -5.71
N GLY A 152 2.10 7.35 -6.92
CA GLY A 152 2.88 7.65 -8.12
C GLY A 152 3.36 9.10 -8.20
N THR A 153 2.75 10.00 -7.43
CA THR A 153 3.05 11.45 -7.45
C THR A 153 3.82 11.91 -6.23
N LEU A 154 3.91 11.08 -5.18
CA LEU A 154 4.52 11.40 -3.91
C LEU A 154 5.75 10.52 -3.64
N GLU A 155 6.66 11.02 -2.81
CA GLU A 155 7.83 10.31 -2.28
C GLU A 155 7.47 9.23 -1.24
N ASN A 156 6.17 9.06 -0.97
CA ASN A 156 5.66 7.96 -0.17
C ASN A 156 5.99 6.64 -0.88
N LYS A 157 6.81 5.79 -0.25
CA LYS A 157 7.19 4.49 -0.82
C LYS A 157 6.12 3.39 -0.64
N VAL A 158 5.18 3.61 0.29
CA VAL A 158 4.20 2.62 0.70
C VAL A 158 2.85 3.27 1.00
N LEU A 159 1.77 2.53 0.75
CA LEU A 159 0.43 2.92 1.19
C LEU A 159 0.40 2.97 2.72
N ALA A 160 -0.23 4.01 3.26
CA ALA A 160 -0.54 4.08 4.68
C ALA A 160 -1.59 3.03 5.07
N LEU A 161 -2.57 2.79 4.18
CA LEU A 161 -3.62 1.79 4.38
C LEU A 161 -4.09 1.22 3.05
N THR A 162 -3.97 -0.09 2.87
CA THR A 162 -4.45 -0.77 1.66
C THR A 162 -5.95 -1.05 1.73
N ARG A 163 -6.61 -1.23 0.58
CA ARG A 163 -8.02 -1.61 0.48
C ARG A 163 -8.36 -2.88 1.25
N ALA A 164 -7.50 -3.88 1.18
CA ALA A 164 -7.68 -5.14 1.91
C ALA A 164 -7.68 -4.91 3.43
N LYS A 165 -6.70 -4.15 3.95
CA LYS A 165 -6.62 -3.82 5.39
C LYS A 165 -7.78 -2.92 5.82
N TYR A 166 -8.18 -1.96 5.00
CA TYR A 166 -9.34 -1.12 5.28
C TYR A 166 -10.61 -1.95 5.43
N LYS A 167 -10.91 -2.83 4.46
CA LYS A 167 -12.07 -3.73 4.52
C LYS A 167 -12.05 -4.64 5.74
N LEU A 168 -10.87 -5.19 6.07
CA LEU A 168 -10.70 -6.11 7.18
C LEU A 168 -10.92 -5.45 8.55
N TYR A 169 -10.37 -4.26 8.76
CA TYR A 169 -10.35 -3.64 10.09
C TYR A 169 -11.43 -2.58 10.33
N ARG A 170 -12.05 -1.99 9.29
CA ARG A 170 -13.03 -0.89 9.44
C ARG A 170 -14.17 -1.19 10.42
N GLY A 171 -14.66 -2.44 10.47
CA GLY A 171 -15.78 -2.82 11.33
C GLY A 171 -15.46 -2.74 12.82
N LEU A 172 -14.19 -2.71 13.20
CA LEU A 172 -13.75 -2.60 14.59
C LEU A 172 -13.79 -1.17 15.15
N HIS A 173 -13.89 -0.16 14.27
CA HIS A 173 -13.76 1.27 14.62
C HIS A 173 -15.09 2.02 14.50
N GLY A 174 -16.19 1.31 14.76
CA GLY A 174 -17.55 1.84 14.73
C GLY A 174 -18.41 1.22 13.63
N LYS A 175 -19.69 1.00 13.91
CA LYS A 175 -20.66 0.55 12.91
C LYS A 175 -20.70 1.59 11.78
N GLY A 176 -20.30 1.18 10.59
CA GLY A 176 -20.38 2.03 9.41
C GLY A 176 -19.28 3.08 9.28
N TYR A 177 -18.11 2.93 9.94
CA TYR A 177 -16.98 3.83 9.66
C TYR A 177 -16.72 3.91 8.14
N GLN A 178 -16.85 5.11 7.58
CA GLN A 178 -16.77 5.38 6.14
C GLN A 178 -15.43 6.00 5.73
N GLY A 179 -14.46 6.09 6.64
CA GLY A 179 -13.24 6.84 6.37
C GLY A 179 -13.43 8.35 6.55
N PRO A 180 -12.35 9.13 6.43
CA PRO A 180 -12.43 10.58 6.32
C PRO A 180 -13.30 10.98 5.14
N TYR A 181 -14.28 11.87 5.33
CA TYR A 181 -15.10 12.42 4.24
C TYR A 181 -15.76 11.36 3.33
N ASN A 182 -16.17 10.21 3.91
CA ASN A 182 -16.74 9.06 3.20
C ASN A 182 -15.79 8.40 2.17
N TRP A 183 -14.49 8.64 2.29
CA TRP A 183 -13.48 8.07 1.41
C TRP A 183 -13.21 6.58 1.63
N ARG A 184 -12.86 5.89 0.55
CA ARG A 184 -12.38 4.50 0.58
C ARG A 184 -11.10 4.35 -0.25
N PRO A 185 -10.15 3.52 0.20
CA PRO A 185 -8.92 3.29 -0.54
C PRO A 185 -9.20 2.68 -1.91
N LYS A 186 -8.57 3.25 -2.93
CA LYS A 186 -8.65 2.79 -4.32
C LYS A 186 -7.84 1.49 -4.51
N ASN A 187 -6.69 1.40 -3.82
CA ASN A 187 -5.68 0.32 -3.96
C ASN A 187 -5.56 -0.55 -2.70
#